data_AF-A0A511JGF4-F1
#
_entry.id   AF-A0A511JGF4-F1
#
_cell.length_a   1.000
_cell.length_b   1.000
_cell.length_c   1.000
_cell.angle_alpha   90.00
_cell.angle_beta   90.00
_cell.angle_gamma   90.00
#
_symmetry.space_group_name_H-M   'P 1'
#
loop_
_entity.id
_entity.type
_entity.pdbx_description
1 polymer ?
#
loop_
_entity_poly.entity_id
_entity_poly.type
_entity_poly.pdbx_seq_one_letter_code
_entity_poly.pdbx_strand_id
1 'polypeptide(L)'
;MRLFPTVHATGDLPPTHRAHLELHGLTFVAADEDPDLVLVLPGTTPGGPVAGTGVVVLATGSDTPEVTALLTDRGIAAHPSTAAPSGLVPADLTADDLLAWTTDAMLPVRATLDVHAPATPLLRTDTGSQALGLTVGAGVRDEHGGLLVLGVDVHAAPEVLLNAAIWAARPSAAVAADDRHDGLVSHPAWARLKRDVTELQGLQVKDGSVPDAEQHPRARELVHAIVRSVDELAPALPHDEDYLTAVGKDLTRWSDAGFGIPDFLDSLVAFHPQRQRVDGLPHLVLFPMYTQNGSTDRRVEAVLLQVRWPDVIAHLEAEQFSNALFVPVTFLDFTPGYDTNSAVLFPETVAVREVPTFTWGAIFADREAARFRRVVRAAADTTRLALPPDAARLLDDQRLAEETFVLWDLVHDRTHMRGDLPFDPFMIKQRMPFFLYSLEELRCDLTAFRAAVRLEDEGVPHARYVQYAILFDRLFRFPVTGTRVRNYDGLGGQLLFAWLHQHHVLHWTDSRLTIDWPQVPDAVIALAEQIEQLYWRSIDRPKTAHWLAAYALVSGTVTPHPASAWARGDLPLDGPPKGFTDAVLDDEFPLSMFYEALSRKIGDVVASTSGITA
;
A
#
# COMPACT_ATOMS: atom_id res chain seq x y z
N MET A 1 5.95 19.65 -0.53
CA MET A 1 7.18 18.85 -0.30
C MET A 1 7.41 17.99 -1.53
N ARG A 2 8.67 17.82 -1.94
CA ARG A 2 9.03 16.91 -3.04
C ARG A 2 9.04 15.48 -2.48
N LEU A 3 8.44 14.54 -3.21
CA LEU A 3 8.34 13.13 -2.79
C LEU A 3 9.53 12.29 -3.23
N PHE A 4 10.16 12.66 -4.34
CA PHE A 4 11.28 11.94 -4.93
C PHE A 4 12.57 12.75 -4.77
N PRO A 5 13.73 12.10 -4.59
CA PRO A 5 14.99 12.80 -4.34
C PRO A 5 15.43 13.66 -5.50
N THR A 6 16.10 14.74 -5.15
CA THR A 6 16.91 15.53 -6.08
C THR A 6 18.37 15.11 -6.05
N VAL A 7 19.01 15.13 -7.21
CA VAL A 7 20.39 14.64 -7.40
C VAL A 7 21.25 15.70 -8.07
N HIS A 8 22.41 15.96 -7.50
CA HIS A 8 23.49 16.65 -8.19
C HIS A 8 24.59 15.65 -8.58
N ALA A 9 24.96 15.60 -9.87
CA ALA A 9 26.13 14.85 -10.32
C ALA A 9 27.30 15.82 -10.56
N THR A 10 28.46 15.51 -9.98
CA THR A 10 29.67 16.35 -10.02
C THR A 10 30.37 16.38 -11.38
N GLY A 11 29.93 15.55 -12.33
CA GLY A 11 30.43 15.48 -13.70
C GLY A 11 29.42 14.84 -14.65
N ASP A 12 29.90 14.45 -15.84
CA ASP A 12 29.06 13.88 -16.89
C ASP A 12 28.69 12.43 -16.59
N LEU A 13 27.48 12.23 -16.04
CA LEU A 13 26.89 10.91 -15.90
C LEU A 13 26.47 10.39 -17.29
N PRO A 14 26.74 9.11 -17.63
CA PRO A 14 26.31 8.54 -18.90
C PRO A 14 24.80 8.74 -19.13
N PRO A 15 24.35 9.08 -20.36
CA PRO A 15 22.95 9.36 -20.63
C PRO A 15 21.99 8.25 -20.22
N THR A 16 22.40 6.98 -20.38
CA THR A 16 21.58 5.83 -19.98
C THR A 16 21.36 5.75 -18.47
N HIS A 17 22.34 6.14 -17.67
CA HIS A 17 22.23 6.11 -16.21
C HIS A 17 21.40 7.27 -15.70
N ARG A 18 21.61 8.45 -16.29
CA ARG A 18 20.76 9.62 -16.03
C ARG A 18 19.30 9.29 -16.32
N ALA A 19 19.02 8.77 -17.52
CA ALA A 19 17.67 8.39 -17.93
C ALA A 19 17.06 7.33 -17.00
N HIS A 20 17.85 6.34 -16.56
CA HIS A 20 17.40 5.33 -15.60
C HIS A 20 17.02 5.93 -14.25
N LEU A 21 17.85 6.83 -13.70
CA LEU A 21 17.53 7.50 -12.43
C LEU A 21 16.29 8.41 -12.57
N GLU A 22 16.16 9.12 -13.68
CA GLU A 22 14.99 9.97 -13.99
C GLU A 22 13.71 9.14 -14.16
N LEU A 23 13.80 7.95 -14.79
CA LEU A 23 12.68 7.00 -14.92
C LEU A 23 12.10 6.61 -13.55
N HIS A 24 12.96 6.50 -12.53
CA HIS A 24 12.58 6.18 -11.16
C HIS A 24 12.37 7.41 -10.27
N GLY A 25 12.13 8.58 -10.89
CA GLY A 25 11.69 9.79 -10.22
C GLY A 25 12.79 10.71 -9.68
N LEU A 26 14.07 10.33 -9.80
CA LEU A 26 15.16 11.20 -9.33
C LEU A 26 15.30 12.40 -10.27
N THR A 27 15.26 13.61 -9.72
CA THR A 27 15.33 14.84 -10.50
C THR A 27 16.71 15.47 -10.38
N PHE A 28 17.38 15.72 -11.51
CA PHE A 28 18.69 16.35 -11.47
C PHE A 28 18.63 17.87 -11.28
N VAL A 29 19.46 18.38 -10.38
CA VAL A 29 19.54 19.81 -10.00
C VAL A 29 20.99 20.29 -9.94
N ALA A 30 21.19 21.61 -9.92
CA ALA A 30 22.49 22.20 -9.70
C ALA A 30 22.94 22.05 -8.22
N ALA A 31 24.25 22.17 -7.97
CA ALA A 31 24.81 21.99 -6.63
C ALA A 31 24.29 23.01 -5.61
N ASP A 32 23.95 24.22 -6.06
CA ASP A 32 23.44 25.32 -5.26
C ASP A 32 21.93 25.24 -4.97
N GLU A 33 21.24 24.22 -5.49
CA GLU A 33 19.80 23.99 -5.28
C GLU A 33 19.49 23.06 -4.09
N ASP A 34 20.45 22.84 -3.19
CA ASP A 34 20.36 21.94 -2.01
C ASP A 34 19.85 20.53 -2.37
N PRO A 35 20.64 19.74 -3.15
CA PRO A 35 20.22 18.40 -3.55
C PRO A 35 20.11 17.45 -2.35
N ASP A 36 19.17 16.51 -2.43
CA ASP A 36 19.03 15.41 -1.46
C ASP A 36 20.19 14.41 -1.54
N LEU A 37 20.84 14.34 -2.71
CA LEU A 37 21.95 13.44 -3.01
C LEU A 37 22.99 14.12 -3.90
N VAL A 38 24.28 13.96 -3.56
CA VAL A 38 25.41 14.25 -4.45
C VAL A 38 26.01 12.94 -4.96
N LEU A 39 26.03 12.76 -6.27
CA LEU A 39 26.71 11.66 -6.96
C LEU A 39 28.10 12.12 -7.41
N VAL A 40 29.13 11.64 -6.73
CA VAL A 40 30.53 11.94 -6.99
C VAL A 40 31.08 10.96 -8.01
N LEU A 41 31.32 11.46 -9.22
CA LEU A 41 31.90 10.68 -10.32
C LEU A 41 33.42 10.59 -10.24
N PRO A 42 34.05 9.60 -10.89
CA PRO A 42 35.51 9.44 -10.89
C PRO A 42 36.25 10.71 -11.29
N GLY A 43 37.25 11.11 -10.49
CA GLY A 43 38.12 12.27 -10.76
C GLY A 43 37.48 13.64 -10.51
N THR A 44 36.29 13.70 -9.92
CA THR A 44 35.59 14.95 -9.58
C THR A 44 35.52 15.14 -8.06
N THR A 45 35.08 16.31 -7.60
CA THR A 45 34.95 16.64 -6.18
C THR A 45 33.48 16.92 -5.79
N PRO A 46 33.06 16.60 -4.56
CA PRO A 46 31.66 16.73 -4.11
C PRO A 46 31.17 18.17 -3.93
N GLY A 47 32.06 19.17 -3.91
CA GLY A 47 31.67 20.58 -3.79
C GLY A 47 31.21 21.06 -2.40
N GLY A 48 31.45 20.30 -1.33
CA GLY A 48 31.07 20.67 0.05
C GLY A 48 29.56 20.54 0.28
N PRO A 49 29.04 19.30 0.38
CA PRO A 49 27.60 19.06 0.53
C PRO A 49 27.05 19.70 1.82
N VAL A 50 25.80 20.15 1.76
CA VAL A 50 25.07 20.62 2.94
C VAL A 50 24.94 19.46 3.93
N ALA A 51 25.01 19.76 5.23
CA ALA A 51 24.83 18.74 6.26
C ALA A 51 23.50 18.00 6.06
N GLY A 52 23.55 16.66 6.06
CA GLY A 52 22.39 15.81 5.81
C GLY A 52 22.11 15.50 4.34
N THR A 53 22.82 16.10 3.38
CA THR A 53 22.80 15.64 1.98
C THR A 53 23.46 14.27 1.87
N GLY A 54 22.79 13.33 1.19
CA GLY A 54 23.35 12.04 0.86
C GLY A 54 24.53 12.16 -0.09
N VAL A 55 25.48 11.24 -0.04
CA VAL A 55 26.61 11.18 -0.98
C VAL A 55 26.81 9.75 -1.46
N VAL A 56 26.88 9.58 -2.79
CA VAL A 56 27.35 8.34 -3.43
C VAL A 56 28.67 8.64 -4.11
N VAL A 57 29.70 7.85 -3.82
CA VAL A 57 31.04 7.98 -4.43
C VAL A 57 31.32 6.76 -5.31
N LEU A 58 31.58 6.99 -6.60
CA LEU A 58 32.12 5.98 -7.50
C LEU A 58 33.65 6.00 -7.42
N ALA A 59 34.20 5.17 -6.54
CA ALA A 59 35.60 5.19 -6.16
C ALA A 59 36.50 4.45 -7.16
N THR A 60 37.67 5.02 -7.40
CA THR A 60 38.75 4.43 -8.20
C THR A 60 39.97 4.04 -7.39
N GLY A 61 40.02 4.46 -6.12
CA GLY A 61 41.19 4.31 -5.24
C GLY A 61 42.35 5.26 -5.59
N SER A 62 42.19 6.08 -6.63
CA SER A 62 43.06 7.21 -6.96
C SER A 62 42.25 8.50 -6.94
N ASP A 63 41.37 8.61 -5.95
CA ASP A 63 40.39 9.68 -5.83
C ASP A 63 41.06 10.99 -5.39
N THR A 64 40.36 12.12 -5.55
CA THR A 64 40.95 13.43 -5.19
C THR A 64 41.22 13.51 -3.68
N PRO A 65 42.08 14.45 -3.22
CA PRO A 65 42.31 14.63 -1.78
C PRO A 65 41.03 14.91 -0.98
N GLU A 66 40.08 15.66 -1.56
CA GLU A 66 38.80 15.98 -0.94
C GLU A 66 37.92 14.74 -0.78
N VAL A 67 37.85 13.88 -1.80
CA VAL A 67 37.11 12.61 -1.71
C VAL A 67 37.79 11.69 -0.71
N THR A 68 39.12 11.57 -0.76
CA THR A 68 39.88 10.74 0.18
C THR A 68 39.65 11.17 1.63
N ALA A 69 39.63 12.48 1.91
CA ALA A 69 39.31 13.01 3.23
C ALA A 69 37.87 12.67 3.65
N LEU A 70 36.88 12.89 2.77
CA LEU A 70 35.49 12.52 3.00
C LEU A 70 35.33 11.03 3.36
N LEU A 71 36.00 10.14 2.63
CA LEU A 71 35.94 8.70 2.89
C LEU A 71 36.60 8.35 4.23
N THR A 72 37.79 8.91 4.49
CA THR A 72 38.58 8.63 5.69
C THR A 72 37.86 9.08 6.96
N ASP A 73 37.25 10.27 6.94
CA ASP A 73 36.45 10.81 8.04
C ASP A 73 35.25 9.92 8.40
N ARG A 74 34.86 9.04 7.48
CA ARG A 74 33.73 8.13 7.60
C ARG A 74 34.17 6.67 7.74
N GLY A 75 35.46 6.41 7.94
CA GLY A 75 36.01 5.08 8.19
C GLY A 75 36.19 4.23 6.93
N ILE A 76 36.29 4.83 5.75
CA ILE A 76 36.48 4.13 4.47
C ILE A 76 37.80 4.55 3.84
N ALA A 77 38.61 3.58 3.42
CA ALA A 77 39.78 3.81 2.57
C ALA A 77 39.65 3.01 1.26
N ALA A 78 39.76 3.69 0.12
CA ALA A 78 39.67 3.08 -1.19
C ALA A 78 41.06 2.86 -1.79
N HIS A 79 41.31 1.66 -2.33
CA HIS A 79 42.57 1.29 -2.98
C HIS A 79 42.33 0.85 -4.41
N PRO A 80 43.16 1.27 -5.39
CA PRO A 80 43.00 0.86 -6.77
C PRO A 80 43.07 -0.67 -6.90
N SER A 81 42.19 -1.23 -7.72
CA SER A 81 42.15 -2.67 -7.97
C SER A 81 42.36 -3.00 -9.44
N THR A 82 43.01 -4.13 -9.67
CA THR A 82 43.12 -4.77 -10.99
C THR A 82 42.43 -6.13 -11.01
N ALA A 83 41.56 -6.38 -10.02
CA ALA A 83 40.78 -7.60 -9.94
C ALA A 83 39.92 -7.78 -11.20
N ALA A 84 39.71 -9.04 -11.60
CA ALA A 84 38.83 -9.36 -12.70
C ALA A 84 37.40 -8.84 -12.41
N PRO A 85 36.61 -8.54 -13.46
CA PRO A 85 35.19 -8.30 -13.28
C PRO A 85 34.54 -9.44 -12.48
N SER A 86 33.64 -9.09 -11.57
CA SER A 86 33.05 -10.03 -10.62
C SER A 86 31.57 -9.77 -10.45
N GLY A 87 30.79 -10.82 -10.21
CA GLY A 87 29.46 -10.70 -9.63
C GLY A 87 29.57 -10.13 -8.22
N LEU A 88 28.46 -9.61 -7.70
CA LEU A 88 28.40 -9.01 -6.37
C LEU A 88 27.50 -9.85 -5.46
N VAL A 89 27.83 -9.84 -4.17
CA VAL A 89 27.00 -10.41 -3.11
C VAL A 89 26.89 -9.41 -1.95
N PRO A 90 25.80 -9.45 -1.17
CA PRO A 90 25.68 -8.61 0.01
C PRO A 90 26.75 -9.00 1.04
N ALA A 91 27.29 -8.00 1.74
CA ALA A 91 28.17 -8.24 2.88
C ALA A 91 27.39 -8.73 4.12
N ASP A 92 26.14 -8.30 4.25
CA ASP A 92 25.15 -8.75 5.23
C ASP A 92 23.86 -9.07 4.47
N LEU A 93 23.36 -10.29 4.65
CA LEU A 93 22.17 -10.80 3.94
C LEU A 93 20.85 -10.34 4.58
N THR A 94 20.92 -9.51 5.62
CA THR A 94 19.76 -8.94 6.33
C THR A 94 19.69 -7.41 6.25
N ALA A 95 20.70 -6.77 5.69
CA ALA A 95 20.70 -5.35 5.36
C ALA A 95 19.88 -5.07 4.08
N ASP A 96 19.67 -3.79 3.75
CA ASP A 96 19.02 -3.38 2.49
C ASP A 96 19.67 -4.07 1.27
N ASP A 97 18.85 -4.60 0.37
CA ASP A 97 19.27 -5.32 -0.83
C ASP A 97 19.70 -4.35 -1.93
N LEU A 98 20.96 -3.90 -1.88
CA LEU A 98 21.54 -3.04 -2.91
C LEU A 98 21.66 -3.71 -4.30
N LEU A 99 21.42 -5.02 -4.38
CA LEU A 99 21.43 -5.80 -5.62
C LEU A 99 20.02 -6.15 -6.11
N ALA A 100 18.98 -5.63 -5.46
CA ALA A 100 17.61 -5.77 -5.92
C ALA A 100 17.48 -5.29 -7.38
N TRP A 101 16.70 -6.02 -8.18
CA TRP A 101 16.46 -5.76 -9.61
C TRP A 101 17.70 -5.86 -10.52
N THR A 102 18.85 -6.28 -9.98
CA THR A 102 20.04 -6.55 -10.80
C THR A 102 19.98 -7.95 -11.40
N THR A 103 20.64 -8.13 -12.55
CA THR A 103 20.89 -9.44 -13.15
C THR A 103 22.30 -9.91 -12.77
N ASP A 104 22.69 -11.13 -13.15
CA ASP A 104 24.03 -11.72 -12.93
C ASP A 104 25.17 -11.01 -13.72
N ALA A 105 25.20 -9.68 -13.68
CA ALA A 105 26.18 -8.85 -14.35
C ALA A 105 27.53 -8.92 -13.61
N MET A 106 28.58 -9.19 -14.37
CA MET A 106 29.96 -9.16 -13.88
C MET A 106 30.49 -7.72 -13.99
N LEU A 107 30.66 -7.05 -12.86
CA LEU A 107 31.06 -5.64 -12.82
C LEU A 107 32.58 -5.49 -12.71
N PRO A 108 33.22 -4.61 -13.51
CA PRO A 108 34.63 -4.28 -13.34
C PRO A 108 34.91 -3.71 -11.95
N VAL A 109 35.86 -4.30 -11.23
CA VAL A 109 36.30 -3.79 -9.92
C VAL A 109 37.34 -2.70 -10.15
N ARG A 110 37.03 -1.46 -9.75
CA ARG A 110 37.90 -0.29 -9.86
C ARG A 110 38.67 -0.03 -8.57
N ALA A 111 38.05 -0.29 -7.42
CA ALA A 111 38.65 -0.12 -6.11
C ALA A 111 38.20 -1.21 -5.13
N THR A 112 39.06 -1.54 -4.17
CA THR A 112 38.70 -2.30 -2.97
C THR A 112 38.67 -1.38 -1.77
N LEU A 113 37.78 -1.67 -0.82
CA LEU A 113 37.53 -0.80 0.32
C LEU A 113 37.99 -1.47 1.63
N ASP A 114 38.87 -0.79 2.35
CA ASP A 114 39.08 -1.06 3.78
C ASP A 114 38.01 -0.29 4.57
N VAL A 115 37.31 -0.99 5.45
CA VAL A 115 36.15 -0.43 6.16
C VAL A 115 36.33 -0.58 7.67
N HIS A 116 36.18 0.54 8.36
CA HIS A 116 36.23 0.67 9.81
C HIS A 116 35.00 1.45 10.29
N ALA A 117 34.61 1.21 11.55
CA ALA A 117 33.52 1.96 12.16
C ALA A 117 33.80 3.48 12.06
N PRO A 118 32.79 4.30 11.74
CA PRO A 118 31.36 3.97 11.76
C PRO A 118 30.80 3.30 10.49
N ALA A 119 31.56 3.20 9.40
CA ALA A 119 31.11 2.54 8.19
C ALA A 119 31.06 1.01 8.32
N THR A 120 30.19 0.42 7.49
CA THR A 120 30.03 -1.03 7.38
C THR A 120 30.21 -1.47 5.92
N PRO A 121 30.80 -2.66 5.67
CA PRO A 121 30.79 -3.24 4.34
C PRO A 121 29.34 -3.54 3.93
N LEU A 122 29.00 -3.24 2.68
CA LEU A 122 27.66 -3.44 2.10
C LEU A 122 27.68 -4.45 0.95
N LEU A 123 28.70 -4.42 0.10
CA LEU A 123 28.85 -5.31 -1.05
C LEU A 123 30.25 -5.92 -1.11
N ARG A 124 30.30 -7.18 -1.53
CA ARG A 124 31.54 -7.94 -1.77
C ARG A 124 31.53 -8.55 -3.17
N THR A 125 32.70 -8.84 -3.70
CA THR A 125 32.83 -9.68 -4.90
C THR A 125 32.37 -11.10 -4.60
N ASP A 126 31.59 -11.71 -5.48
CA ASP A 126 31.30 -13.13 -5.42
C ASP A 126 32.58 -13.94 -5.72
N THR A 127 32.84 -14.97 -4.91
CA THR A 127 33.96 -15.89 -5.12
C THR A 127 33.51 -17.25 -5.66
N GLY A 128 32.19 -17.47 -5.80
CA GLY A 128 31.61 -18.78 -6.12
C GLY A 128 31.84 -19.81 -5.01
N SER A 129 32.19 -19.36 -3.79
CA SER A 129 32.56 -20.20 -2.66
C SER A 129 32.12 -19.55 -1.34
N GLN A 130 32.30 -20.25 -0.22
CA GLN A 130 32.04 -19.68 1.12
C GLN A 130 33.09 -18.66 1.57
N ALA A 131 34.15 -18.43 0.78
CA ALA A 131 35.17 -17.44 1.12
C ALA A 131 34.62 -16.01 0.95
N LEU A 132 34.98 -15.13 1.89
CA LEU A 132 34.67 -13.71 1.78
C LEU A 132 35.44 -13.10 0.61
N GLY A 133 34.70 -12.50 -0.32
CA GLY A 133 35.28 -11.69 -1.38
C GLY A 133 35.78 -10.32 -0.90
N LEU A 134 36.39 -9.60 -1.84
CA LEU A 134 36.87 -8.24 -1.65
C LEU A 134 35.69 -7.32 -1.36
N THR A 135 35.82 -6.43 -0.38
CA THR A 135 34.81 -5.39 -0.14
C THR A 135 34.89 -4.36 -1.26
N VAL A 136 33.77 -4.15 -1.94
CA VAL A 136 33.67 -3.22 -3.07
C VAL A 136 32.48 -2.26 -2.92
N GLY A 137 31.65 -2.43 -1.90
CA GLY A 137 30.67 -1.44 -1.48
C GLY A 137 30.71 -1.28 0.03
N ALA A 138 30.66 -0.04 0.51
CA ALA A 138 30.64 0.28 1.93
C ALA A 138 29.82 1.56 2.16
N GLY A 139 29.26 1.72 3.36
CA GLY A 139 28.53 2.93 3.67
C GLY A 139 28.22 3.13 5.14
N VAL A 140 27.67 4.30 5.43
CA VAL A 140 27.23 4.75 6.76
C VAL A 140 26.05 5.70 6.60
N ARG A 141 25.03 5.56 7.44
CA ARG A 141 23.98 6.57 7.61
C ARG A 141 24.03 7.07 9.06
N ASP A 142 24.18 8.38 9.25
CA ASP A 142 24.11 9.01 10.56
C ASP A 142 23.54 10.45 10.45
N GLU A 143 23.72 11.26 11.50
CA GLU A 143 23.27 12.65 11.56
C GLU A 143 23.86 13.57 10.46
N HIS A 144 24.99 13.18 9.85
CA HIS A 144 25.63 13.93 8.76
C HIS A 144 25.08 13.56 7.38
N GLY A 145 24.19 12.57 7.29
CA GLY A 145 23.65 12.02 6.04
C GLY A 145 24.17 10.63 5.70
N GLY A 146 23.65 10.07 4.60
CA GLY A 146 24.14 8.80 4.06
C GLY A 146 25.40 8.99 3.22
N LEU A 147 26.45 8.21 3.46
CA LEU A 147 27.57 8.04 2.53
C LEU A 147 27.60 6.59 2.06
N LEU A 148 27.61 6.37 0.75
CA LEU A 148 27.80 5.06 0.13
C LEU A 148 28.91 5.14 -0.92
N VAL A 149 29.85 4.22 -0.85
CA VAL A 149 31.00 4.14 -1.76
C VAL A 149 30.91 2.85 -2.56
N LEU A 150 31.01 2.96 -3.88
CA LEU A 150 31.08 1.84 -4.81
C LEU A 150 32.46 1.83 -5.49
N GLY A 151 33.23 0.78 -5.25
CA GLY A 151 34.49 0.47 -5.93
C GLY A 151 34.32 -0.33 -7.21
N VAL A 152 33.12 -0.34 -7.80
CA VAL A 152 32.80 -1.03 -9.05
C VAL A 152 32.35 -0.05 -10.12
N ASP A 153 32.58 -0.44 -11.36
CA ASP A 153 32.03 0.24 -12.52
C ASP A 153 30.57 -0.17 -12.73
N VAL A 154 29.66 0.75 -12.42
CA VAL A 154 28.21 0.55 -12.54
C VAL A 154 27.69 0.70 -13.97
N HIS A 155 28.55 0.91 -14.98
CA HIS A 155 28.13 1.12 -16.36
C HIS A 155 27.22 0.03 -16.94
N ALA A 156 27.40 -1.22 -16.48
CA ALA A 156 26.58 -2.37 -16.90
C ALA A 156 25.41 -2.67 -15.95
N ALA A 157 25.24 -1.91 -14.87
CA ALA A 157 24.21 -2.13 -13.84
C ALA A 157 23.70 -0.79 -13.29
N PRO A 158 22.92 -0.01 -14.07
CA PRO A 158 22.35 1.27 -13.63
C PRO A 158 21.45 1.10 -12.39
N GLU A 159 20.92 -0.09 -12.17
CA GLU A 159 20.11 -0.44 -10.99
C GLU A 159 20.91 -0.41 -9.69
N VAL A 160 22.19 -0.85 -9.69
CA VAL A 160 23.06 -0.73 -8.51
C VAL A 160 23.27 0.75 -8.15
N LEU A 161 23.38 1.62 -9.16
CA LEU A 161 23.49 3.06 -8.94
C LEU A 161 22.18 3.65 -8.40
N LEU A 162 21.02 3.23 -8.90
CA LEU A 162 19.71 3.63 -8.37
C LEU A 162 19.55 3.23 -6.91
N ASN A 163 19.82 1.96 -6.58
CA ASN A 163 19.76 1.44 -5.24
C ASN A 163 20.68 2.22 -4.30
N ALA A 164 21.92 2.48 -4.73
CA ALA A 164 22.87 3.29 -3.96
C ALA A 164 22.39 4.74 -3.78
N ALA A 165 21.81 5.34 -4.82
CA ALA A 165 21.28 6.70 -4.78
C ALA A 165 20.11 6.83 -3.80
N ILE A 166 19.13 5.93 -3.87
CA ILE A 166 17.97 5.92 -2.98
C ILE A 166 18.40 5.61 -1.54
N TRP A 167 19.33 4.66 -1.36
CA TRP A 167 19.88 4.29 -0.05
C TRP A 167 20.60 5.47 0.64
N ALA A 168 21.34 6.27 -0.12
CA ALA A 168 22.15 7.36 0.43
C ALA A 168 21.37 8.68 0.54
N ALA A 169 20.35 8.88 -0.30
CA ALA A 169 19.59 10.12 -0.36
C ALA A 169 19.08 10.54 1.01
N ARG A 170 19.08 11.86 1.24
CA ARG A 170 18.46 12.46 2.42
C ARG A 170 17.03 11.90 2.56
N PRO A 171 16.65 11.36 3.73
CA PRO A 171 15.27 10.96 3.96
C PRO A 171 14.34 12.13 3.70
N SER A 172 13.16 11.87 3.14
CA SER A 172 12.09 12.86 3.16
C SER A 172 11.91 13.33 4.61
N ALA A 173 11.86 14.64 4.85
CA ALA A 173 11.56 15.15 6.17
C ALA A 173 10.27 14.48 6.66
N ALA A 174 10.24 14.07 7.94
CA ALA A 174 9.03 13.53 8.55
C ALA A 174 7.88 14.48 8.22
N VAL A 175 6.83 13.95 7.61
CA VAL A 175 5.66 14.73 7.23
C VAL A 175 5.13 15.33 8.53
N ALA A 176 5.26 16.65 8.70
CA ALA A 176 4.42 17.34 9.67
C ALA A 176 2.98 16.97 9.31
N ALA A 177 2.14 16.75 10.33
CA ALA A 177 0.72 16.52 10.09
C ALA A 177 0.22 17.58 9.09
N ASP A 178 -0.72 17.19 8.23
CA ASP A 178 -1.28 18.12 7.26
C ASP A 178 -2.16 19.14 7.99
N ASP A 179 -1.51 20.13 8.62
CA ASP A 179 -2.09 21.12 9.52
C ASP A 179 -3.01 22.11 8.77
N ARG A 180 -3.18 21.92 7.45
CA ARG A 180 -4.07 22.74 6.59
C ARG A 180 -5.47 22.88 7.19
N HIS A 181 -5.93 21.89 7.96
CA HIS A 181 -7.26 21.85 8.57
C HIS A 181 -7.27 21.80 10.09
N ASP A 182 -6.18 22.20 10.74
CA ASP A 182 -6.08 22.27 12.21
C ASP A 182 -7.20 23.10 12.82
N GLY A 183 -7.64 24.16 12.12
CA GLY A 183 -8.77 24.98 12.53
C GLY A 183 -10.09 24.22 12.59
N LEU A 184 -10.29 23.21 11.74
CA LEU A 184 -11.48 22.37 11.70
C LEU A 184 -11.41 21.28 12.79
N VAL A 185 -10.26 20.62 12.93
CA VAL A 185 -10.03 19.56 13.93
C VAL A 185 -10.04 20.12 15.36
N SER A 186 -9.46 21.30 15.57
CA SER A 186 -9.49 22.00 16.87
C SER A 186 -10.78 22.78 17.13
N HIS A 187 -11.72 22.82 16.18
CA HIS A 187 -12.95 23.59 16.32
C HIS A 187 -13.79 23.06 17.50
N PRO A 188 -14.22 23.92 18.45
CA PRO A 188 -14.98 23.45 19.62
C PRO A 188 -16.26 22.70 19.26
N ALA A 189 -16.90 23.03 18.14
CA ALA A 189 -18.10 22.32 17.68
C ALA A 189 -17.80 20.88 17.25
N TRP A 190 -16.61 20.60 16.70
CA TRP A 190 -16.21 19.24 16.34
C TRP A 190 -16.06 18.35 17.59
N ALA A 191 -15.40 18.85 18.63
CA ALA A 191 -15.28 18.13 19.90
C ALA A 191 -16.67 17.84 20.54
N ARG A 192 -17.61 18.79 20.46
CA ARG A 192 -18.99 18.57 20.91
C ARG A 192 -19.72 17.55 20.04
N LEU A 193 -19.60 17.65 18.72
CA LEU A 193 -20.19 16.71 17.76
C LEU A 193 -19.76 15.28 18.06
N LYS A 194 -18.46 15.02 18.18
CA LYS A 194 -17.94 13.67 18.51
C LYS A 194 -18.53 13.13 19.82
N ARG A 195 -18.55 13.95 20.88
CA ARG A 195 -19.12 13.57 22.17
C ARG A 195 -20.60 13.21 22.05
N ASP A 196 -21.39 14.08 21.43
CA ASP A 196 -22.84 13.93 21.35
C ASP A 196 -23.23 12.75 20.42
N VAL A 197 -22.48 12.53 19.33
CA VAL A 197 -22.60 11.34 18.48
C VAL A 197 -22.26 10.09 19.28
N THR A 198 -21.13 10.05 19.97
CA THR A 198 -20.71 8.87 20.77
C THR A 198 -21.73 8.53 21.86
N GLU A 199 -22.34 9.53 22.49
CA GLU A 199 -23.41 9.30 23.45
C GLU A 199 -24.68 8.74 22.78
N LEU A 200 -25.07 9.30 21.64
CA LEU A 200 -26.22 8.82 20.86
C LEU A 200 -26.03 7.36 20.41
N GLN A 201 -24.82 6.99 19.98
CA GLN A 201 -24.48 5.61 19.61
C GLN A 201 -24.75 4.62 20.74
N GLY A 202 -24.58 5.03 22.01
CA GLY A 202 -24.89 4.21 23.18
C GLY A 202 -26.39 3.93 23.39
N LEU A 203 -27.26 4.72 22.75
CA LEU A 203 -28.71 4.54 22.77
C LEU A 203 -29.22 3.71 21.57
N GLN A 204 -28.40 3.57 20.52
CA GLN A 204 -28.77 2.87 19.30
C GLN A 204 -28.62 1.35 19.43
N VAL A 205 -29.51 0.61 18.75
CA VAL A 205 -29.35 -0.83 18.53
C VAL A 205 -28.75 -1.11 17.14
N LYS A 206 -28.60 -2.39 16.76
CA LYS A 206 -27.88 -2.82 15.55
C LYS A 206 -28.35 -2.15 14.24
N ASP A 207 -29.64 -1.86 14.09
CA ASP A 207 -30.19 -1.22 12.88
C ASP A 207 -30.18 0.31 12.93
N GLY A 208 -29.64 0.89 13.99
CA GLY A 208 -29.54 2.33 14.23
C GLY A 208 -30.74 2.95 14.91
N SER A 209 -31.81 2.19 15.16
CA SER A 209 -32.98 2.70 15.90
C SER A 209 -32.71 2.88 17.40
N VAL A 210 -33.56 3.67 18.07
CA VAL A 210 -33.61 3.78 19.54
C VAL A 210 -34.99 3.25 19.98
N PRO A 211 -35.13 1.94 20.23
CA PRO A 211 -36.45 1.33 20.49
C PRO A 211 -37.02 1.66 21.87
N ASP A 212 -36.17 1.99 22.84
CA ASP A 212 -36.59 2.36 24.19
C ASP A 212 -37.10 3.81 24.22
N ALA A 213 -38.43 3.96 24.33
CA ALA A 213 -39.10 5.25 24.38
C ALA A 213 -38.68 6.10 25.59
N GLU A 214 -38.18 5.50 26.68
CA GLU A 214 -37.66 6.25 27.83
C GLU A 214 -36.38 7.02 27.48
N GLN A 215 -35.63 6.57 26.46
CA GLN A 215 -34.41 7.22 25.98
C GLN A 215 -34.68 8.33 24.95
N HIS A 216 -35.88 8.39 24.37
CA HIS A 216 -36.22 9.37 23.32
C HIS A 216 -36.02 10.83 23.71
N PRO A 217 -36.35 11.29 24.94
CA PRO A 217 -36.05 12.66 25.35
C PRO A 217 -34.55 12.98 25.25
N ARG A 218 -33.69 12.06 25.73
CA ARG A 218 -32.23 12.25 25.67
C ARG A 218 -31.70 12.19 24.24
N ALA A 219 -32.17 11.22 23.45
CA ALA A 219 -31.80 11.11 22.04
C ALA A 219 -32.17 12.38 21.26
N ARG A 220 -33.30 13.02 21.55
CA ARG A 220 -33.72 14.29 20.93
C ARG A 220 -32.83 15.46 21.32
N GLU A 221 -32.45 15.56 22.59
CA GLU A 221 -31.47 16.56 23.04
C GLU A 221 -30.13 16.40 22.31
N LEU A 222 -29.65 15.16 22.17
CA LEU A 222 -28.42 14.85 21.45
C LEU A 222 -28.52 15.20 19.98
N VAL A 223 -29.61 14.82 19.29
CA VAL A 223 -29.84 15.20 17.89
C VAL A 223 -29.84 16.73 17.72
N HIS A 224 -30.53 17.49 18.58
CA HIS A 224 -30.49 18.95 18.52
C HIS A 224 -29.08 19.52 18.76
N ALA A 225 -28.27 18.91 19.63
CA ALA A 225 -26.90 19.33 19.85
C ALA A 225 -25.98 19.01 18.65
N ILE A 226 -26.19 17.85 18.02
CA ILE A 226 -25.51 17.41 16.79
C ILE A 226 -25.82 18.39 15.65
N VAL A 227 -27.09 18.69 15.39
CA VAL A 227 -27.50 19.64 14.33
C VAL A 227 -26.87 21.00 14.54
N ARG A 228 -26.89 21.55 15.76
CA ARG A 228 -26.20 22.82 16.06
C ARG A 228 -24.69 22.78 15.79
N SER A 229 -24.04 21.66 16.11
CA SER A 229 -22.61 21.50 15.85
C SER A 229 -22.31 21.44 14.35
N VAL A 230 -23.19 20.79 13.56
CA VAL A 230 -23.13 20.80 12.09
C VAL A 230 -23.31 22.21 11.55
N ASP A 231 -24.32 22.95 12.02
CA ASP A 231 -24.56 24.35 11.60
C ASP A 231 -23.37 25.28 11.90
N GLU A 232 -22.67 25.05 13.02
CA GLU A 232 -21.46 25.80 13.38
C GLU A 232 -20.24 25.46 12.52
N LEU A 233 -20.14 24.21 12.02
CA LEU A 233 -19.03 23.75 11.17
C LEU A 233 -19.27 24.06 9.68
N ALA A 234 -20.53 24.09 9.23
CA ALA A 234 -20.91 24.27 7.83
C ALA A 234 -20.28 25.50 7.14
N PRO A 235 -20.09 26.67 7.78
CA PRO A 235 -19.43 27.81 7.15
C PRO A 235 -17.98 27.55 6.72
N ALA A 236 -17.29 26.58 7.33
CA ALA A 236 -15.95 26.16 6.92
C ALA A 236 -15.96 25.17 5.74
N LEU A 237 -17.14 24.67 5.35
CA LEU A 237 -17.36 23.65 4.33
C LEU A 237 -18.42 24.11 3.29
N PRO A 238 -18.24 25.28 2.65
CA PRO A 238 -19.27 25.86 1.78
C PRO A 238 -19.60 25.01 0.56
N HIS A 239 -18.69 24.16 0.11
CA HIS A 239 -18.90 23.22 -1.00
C HIS A 239 -19.86 22.07 -0.67
N ASP A 240 -20.14 21.86 0.62
CA ASP A 240 -21.02 20.81 1.15
C ASP A 240 -22.35 21.37 1.72
N GLU A 241 -22.67 22.66 1.50
CA GLU A 241 -23.83 23.35 2.11
C GLU A 241 -25.16 22.58 1.94
N ASP A 242 -25.46 22.15 0.71
CA ASP A 242 -26.70 21.41 0.40
C ASP A 242 -26.76 20.08 1.16
N TYR A 243 -25.63 19.38 1.26
CA TYR A 243 -25.50 18.11 1.95
C TYR A 243 -25.63 18.28 3.48
N LEU A 244 -24.90 19.23 4.08
CA LEU A 244 -24.98 19.47 5.54
C LEU A 244 -26.37 19.96 5.95
N THR A 245 -27.03 20.75 5.10
CA THR A 245 -28.44 21.13 5.28
C THR A 245 -29.36 19.91 5.24
N ALA A 246 -29.15 18.98 4.30
CA ALA A 246 -29.92 17.74 4.22
C ALA A 246 -29.69 16.83 5.44
N VAL A 247 -28.46 16.74 5.94
CA VAL A 247 -28.13 16.01 7.17
C VAL A 247 -28.93 16.53 8.36
N GLY A 248 -28.98 17.86 8.55
CA GLY A 248 -29.77 18.46 9.62
C GLY A 248 -31.27 18.14 9.53
N LYS A 249 -31.81 18.11 8.30
CA LYS A 249 -33.22 17.74 8.05
C LYS A 249 -33.49 16.27 8.34
N ASP A 250 -32.62 15.38 7.87
CA ASP A 250 -32.76 13.93 8.08
C ASP A 250 -32.69 13.57 9.57
N LEU A 251 -31.73 14.16 10.31
CA LEU A 251 -31.62 14.03 11.76
C LEU A 251 -32.88 14.48 12.50
N THR A 252 -33.38 15.68 12.17
CA THR A 252 -34.58 16.25 12.81
C THR A 252 -35.81 15.40 12.51
N ARG A 253 -36.01 14.99 11.25
CA ARG A 253 -37.10 14.10 10.84
C ARG A 253 -37.05 12.77 11.60
N TRP A 254 -35.87 12.16 11.71
CA TRP A 254 -35.70 10.89 12.43
C TRP A 254 -36.05 11.00 13.91
N SER A 255 -35.64 12.11 14.56
CA SER A 255 -36.01 12.43 15.94
C SER A 255 -37.53 12.66 16.12
N ASP A 256 -38.15 13.41 15.21
CA ASP A 256 -39.59 13.72 15.26
C ASP A 256 -40.46 12.48 15.00
N ALA A 257 -39.96 11.54 14.19
CA ALA A 257 -40.60 10.27 13.91
C ALA A 257 -40.43 9.21 15.03
N GLY A 258 -39.76 9.55 16.14
CA GLY A 258 -39.61 8.67 17.29
C GLY A 258 -38.51 7.62 17.16
N PHE A 259 -37.41 7.94 16.46
CA PHE A 259 -36.18 7.13 16.41
C PHE A 259 -36.36 5.69 15.92
N GLY A 260 -37.18 5.48 14.89
CA GLY A 260 -37.26 4.21 14.15
C GLY A 260 -35.95 3.87 13.42
N ILE A 261 -35.98 2.97 12.43
CA ILE A 261 -34.81 2.73 11.57
C ILE A 261 -34.47 4.05 10.84
N PRO A 262 -33.21 4.55 10.90
CA PRO A 262 -32.86 5.81 10.26
C PRO A 262 -33.04 5.76 8.73
N ASP A 263 -33.44 6.89 8.15
CA ASP A 263 -33.50 7.11 6.71
C ASP A 263 -32.76 8.41 6.37
N PHE A 264 -31.57 8.27 5.79
CA PHE A 264 -30.68 9.37 5.40
C PHE A 264 -30.51 9.44 3.88
N LEU A 265 -31.52 9.00 3.12
CA LEU A 265 -31.41 8.99 1.65
C LEU A 265 -31.21 10.40 1.07
N ASP A 266 -31.87 11.41 1.65
CA ASP A 266 -31.84 12.77 1.10
C ASP A 266 -30.44 13.40 1.28
N SER A 267 -29.83 13.22 2.45
CA SER A 267 -28.42 13.59 2.69
C SER A 267 -27.44 12.76 1.86
N LEU A 268 -27.65 11.45 1.73
CA LEU A 268 -26.77 10.59 0.92
C LEU A 268 -26.74 11.01 -0.56
N VAL A 269 -27.90 11.34 -1.13
CA VAL A 269 -28.00 11.79 -2.53
C VAL A 269 -27.44 13.20 -2.72
N ALA A 270 -27.44 14.05 -1.68
CA ALA A 270 -26.85 15.38 -1.73
C ALA A 270 -25.31 15.36 -1.62
N PHE A 271 -24.73 14.32 -1.02
CA PHE A 271 -23.28 14.20 -0.85
C PHE A 271 -22.59 13.75 -2.15
N HIS A 272 -21.76 14.63 -2.72
CA HIS A 272 -21.12 14.42 -4.03
C HIS A 272 -19.61 14.71 -4.03
N PRO A 273 -18.81 14.02 -3.19
CA PRO A 273 -17.37 14.27 -3.11
C PRO A 273 -16.62 13.95 -4.41
N GLN A 274 -17.13 13.03 -5.25
CA GLN A 274 -16.54 12.70 -6.55
C GLN A 274 -16.56 13.87 -7.55
N ARG A 275 -17.44 14.86 -7.36
CA ARG A 275 -17.48 16.07 -8.18
C ARG A 275 -16.43 17.09 -7.76
N GLN A 276 -15.77 16.87 -6.62
CA GLN A 276 -14.92 17.83 -5.92
C GLN A 276 -13.57 17.20 -5.57
N ARG A 277 -12.98 16.45 -6.51
CA ARG A 277 -11.66 15.81 -6.39
C ARG A 277 -10.53 16.86 -6.43
N VAL A 278 -10.44 17.67 -5.38
CA VAL A 278 -9.45 18.73 -5.19
C VAL A 278 -8.55 18.33 -4.03
N ASP A 279 -7.24 18.26 -4.25
CA ASP A 279 -6.29 17.82 -3.22
C ASP A 279 -6.37 18.69 -1.97
N GLY A 280 -6.56 18.04 -0.82
CA GLY A 280 -6.72 18.67 0.48
C GLY A 280 -8.10 19.28 0.73
N LEU A 281 -9.12 19.07 -0.10
CA LEU A 281 -10.47 19.58 0.20
C LEU A 281 -11.08 18.79 1.38
N PRO A 282 -11.47 19.45 2.49
CA PRO A 282 -12.01 18.75 3.66
C PRO A 282 -13.52 18.50 3.53
N HIS A 283 -14.02 17.44 4.17
CA HIS A 283 -15.45 17.14 4.29
C HIS A 283 -15.81 16.71 5.72
N LEU A 284 -17.05 16.98 6.13
CA LEU A 284 -17.66 16.41 7.34
C LEU A 284 -18.69 15.35 6.93
N VAL A 285 -18.35 14.09 7.12
CA VAL A 285 -19.27 12.97 6.87
C VAL A 285 -20.05 12.66 8.14
N LEU A 286 -21.38 12.61 8.07
CA LEU A 286 -22.26 12.27 9.19
C LEU A 286 -23.43 11.41 8.71
N PHE A 287 -23.38 10.11 9.00
CA PHE A 287 -24.42 9.15 8.60
C PHE A 287 -24.64 8.06 9.65
N PRO A 288 -25.87 7.52 9.78
CA PRO A 288 -26.09 6.21 10.36
C PRO A 288 -25.58 5.12 9.40
N MET A 289 -24.44 4.52 9.70
CA MET A 289 -23.77 3.56 8.82
C MET A 289 -23.06 2.46 9.61
N TYR A 290 -22.75 1.34 8.94
CA TYR A 290 -21.82 0.35 9.46
C TYR A 290 -20.44 0.56 8.85
N THR A 291 -19.37 0.09 9.49
CA THR A 291 -17.99 0.23 8.98
C THR A 291 -17.47 -1.11 8.48
N GLN A 292 -17.02 -1.19 7.22
CA GLN A 292 -16.46 -2.42 6.66
C GLN A 292 -15.15 -2.77 7.37
N ASN A 293 -14.92 -4.05 7.71
CA ASN A 293 -13.81 -4.46 8.58
C ASN A 293 -13.78 -3.79 9.98
N GLY A 294 -14.89 -3.17 10.37
CA GLY A 294 -15.14 -2.60 11.69
C GLY A 294 -16.42 -3.18 12.31
N SER A 295 -17.38 -2.31 12.62
CA SER A 295 -18.66 -2.70 13.22
C SER A 295 -19.72 -2.98 12.15
N THR A 296 -20.48 -4.07 12.31
CA THR A 296 -21.67 -4.36 11.46
C THR A 296 -22.94 -3.66 11.94
N ASP A 297 -22.88 -2.95 13.07
CA ASP A 297 -24.00 -2.19 13.59
C ASP A 297 -24.09 -0.84 12.86
N ARG A 298 -25.28 -0.48 12.40
CA ARG A 298 -25.53 0.84 11.81
C ARG A 298 -25.68 1.86 12.92
N ARG A 299 -24.66 2.65 13.19
CA ARG A 299 -24.69 3.72 14.19
C ARG A 299 -24.38 5.05 13.53
N VAL A 300 -24.81 6.16 14.12
CA VAL A 300 -24.43 7.49 13.63
C VAL A 300 -22.94 7.64 13.82
N GLU A 301 -22.17 7.84 12.75
CA GLU A 301 -20.73 8.07 12.76
C GLU A 301 -20.42 9.44 12.16
N ALA A 302 -19.44 10.15 12.73
CA ALA A 302 -18.94 11.41 12.24
C ALA A 302 -17.45 11.29 11.88
N VAL A 303 -17.09 11.71 10.66
CA VAL A 303 -15.72 11.66 10.16
C VAL A 303 -15.36 13.00 9.54
N LEU A 304 -14.28 13.61 10.01
CA LEU A 304 -13.57 14.64 9.27
C LEU A 304 -12.53 13.96 8.38
N LEU A 305 -12.60 14.23 7.10
CA LEU A 305 -11.67 13.70 6.11
C LEU A 305 -11.22 14.79 5.15
N GLN A 306 -10.17 14.54 4.40
CA GLN A 306 -9.77 15.36 3.27
C GLN A 306 -9.49 14.52 2.04
N VAL A 307 -9.78 15.06 0.86
CA VAL A 307 -9.47 14.43 -0.43
C VAL A 307 -7.95 14.42 -0.67
N ARG A 308 -7.40 13.33 -1.22
CA ARG A 308 -6.03 13.27 -1.74
C ARG A 308 -6.02 13.07 -3.24
N TRP A 309 -5.71 14.12 -3.99
CA TRP A 309 -5.79 14.07 -5.46
C TRP A 309 -4.53 14.64 -6.11
N PRO A 310 -3.36 13.96 -6.00
CA PRO A 310 -2.12 14.41 -6.62
C PRO A 310 -2.25 14.59 -8.15
N ASP A 311 -1.48 15.50 -8.74
CA ASP A 311 -1.54 15.82 -10.18
C ASP A 311 -1.31 14.58 -11.07
N VAL A 312 -0.40 13.69 -10.67
CA VAL A 312 -0.15 12.42 -11.38
C VAL A 312 -1.39 11.53 -11.43
N ILE A 313 -2.16 11.47 -10.34
CA ILE A 313 -3.41 10.71 -10.25
C ILE A 313 -4.48 11.35 -11.13
N ALA A 314 -4.59 12.68 -11.08
CA ALA A 314 -5.53 13.42 -11.92
C ALA A 314 -5.28 13.16 -13.42
N HIS A 315 -4.02 13.18 -13.85
CA HIS A 315 -3.64 12.89 -15.23
C HIS A 315 -3.93 11.43 -15.62
N LEU A 316 -3.53 10.47 -14.78
CA LEU A 316 -3.75 9.05 -15.03
C LEU A 316 -5.24 8.68 -15.08
N GLU A 317 -6.08 9.26 -14.21
CA GLU A 317 -7.54 9.05 -14.25
C GLU A 317 -8.14 9.63 -15.54
N ALA A 318 -7.72 10.83 -15.95
CA ALA A 318 -8.26 11.48 -17.14
C ALA A 318 -7.91 10.74 -18.45
N GLU A 319 -6.71 10.15 -18.53
CA GLU A 319 -6.18 9.64 -19.80
C GLU A 319 -6.15 8.12 -19.92
N GLN A 320 -5.87 7.40 -18.83
CA GLN A 320 -5.59 5.96 -18.88
C GLN A 320 -6.58 5.12 -18.06
N PHE A 321 -6.93 5.58 -16.85
CA PHE A 321 -7.65 4.81 -15.84
C PHE A 321 -8.90 5.53 -15.35
N SER A 322 -9.78 5.97 -16.26
CA SER A 322 -11.01 6.65 -15.86
C SER A 322 -11.83 5.85 -14.86
N ASN A 323 -12.11 6.50 -13.72
CA ASN A 323 -12.81 5.98 -12.57
C ASN A 323 -13.55 7.12 -11.87
N ALA A 324 -14.69 7.51 -12.43
CA ALA A 324 -15.45 8.69 -12.00
C ALA A 324 -16.06 8.58 -10.59
N LEU A 325 -16.12 7.38 -10.01
CA LEU A 325 -16.67 7.15 -8.66
C LEU A 325 -15.58 7.19 -7.57
N PHE A 326 -14.31 7.04 -7.93
CA PHE A 326 -13.23 6.91 -6.97
C PHE A 326 -12.88 8.25 -6.30
N VAL A 327 -12.85 8.24 -4.97
CA VAL A 327 -12.50 9.39 -4.13
C VAL A 327 -11.47 8.96 -3.06
N PRO A 328 -10.17 9.06 -3.34
CA PRO A 328 -9.13 8.85 -2.33
C PRO A 328 -9.18 9.95 -1.26
N VAL A 329 -9.14 9.54 0.00
CA VAL A 329 -9.26 10.43 1.16
C VAL A 329 -8.23 10.05 2.24
N THR A 330 -8.01 10.95 3.19
CA THR A 330 -7.30 10.67 4.45
C THR A 330 -8.13 11.15 5.63
N PHE A 331 -7.95 10.55 6.80
CA PHE A 331 -8.58 11.01 8.03
C PHE A 331 -7.99 12.35 8.48
N LEU A 332 -8.85 13.22 8.98
CA LEU A 332 -8.46 14.35 9.83
C LEU A 332 -8.79 14.04 11.30
N ASP A 333 -9.98 13.50 11.56
CA ASP A 333 -10.41 13.01 12.88
C ASP A 333 -11.72 12.20 12.71
N PHE A 334 -12.10 11.37 13.68
CA PHE A 334 -13.27 10.49 13.55
C PHE A 334 -13.90 10.08 14.91
N THR A 335 -15.13 9.58 14.85
CA THR A 335 -15.81 8.89 15.97
C THR A 335 -15.36 7.44 16.10
N PRO A 336 -15.61 6.78 17.27
CA PRO A 336 -15.06 5.46 17.57
C PRO A 336 -15.39 4.33 16.59
N GLY A 337 -16.42 4.44 15.74
CA GLY A 337 -16.71 3.41 14.73
C GLY A 337 -15.62 3.25 13.67
N TYR A 338 -14.77 4.28 13.50
CA TYR A 338 -13.57 4.26 12.67
C TYR A 338 -12.27 4.03 13.46
N ASP A 339 -12.33 3.80 14.78
CA ASP A 339 -11.18 3.29 15.56
C ASP A 339 -11.02 1.77 15.36
N THR A 340 -10.93 1.37 14.09
CA THR A 340 -10.97 -0.02 13.60
C THR A 340 -10.01 -0.18 12.40
N ASN A 341 -10.05 -1.34 11.74
CA ASN A 341 -9.35 -1.56 10.48
C ASN A 341 -10.14 -1.07 9.24
N SER A 342 -11.30 -0.43 9.42
CA SER A 342 -12.08 0.12 8.31
C SER A 342 -11.31 1.21 7.59
N ALA A 343 -10.96 0.98 6.32
CA ALA A 343 -10.26 1.94 5.48
C ALA A 343 -11.08 2.38 4.27
N VAL A 344 -12.40 2.21 4.35
CA VAL A 344 -13.34 2.62 3.29
C VAL A 344 -14.53 3.37 3.87
N LEU A 345 -15.13 4.21 3.05
CA LEU A 345 -16.41 4.85 3.25
C LEU A 345 -17.19 4.67 1.95
N PHE A 346 -18.18 3.78 1.97
CA PHE A 346 -19.02 3.48 0.82
C PHE A 346 -20.48 3.83 1.10
N PRO A 347 -21.20 4.41 0.13
CA PRO A 347 -22.58 4.85 0.30
C PRO A 347 -23.54 3.68 0.58
N GLU A 348 -23.19 2.45 0.19
CA GLU A 348 -23.91 1.20 0.49
C GLU A 348 -24.07 0.93 1.99
N THR A 349 -23.20 1.52 2.82
CA THR A 349 -23.18 1.28 4.27
C THR A 349 -24.27 2.06 5.02
N VAL A 350 -24.76 3.14 4.42
CA VAL A 350 -25.68 4.12 5.02
C VAL A 350 -27.09 3.56 5.14
N ALA A 351 -27.78 3.89 6.23
CA ALA A 351 -29.19 3.55 6.44
C ALA A 351 -30.10 4.46 5.59
N VAL A 352 -30.80 3.85 4.63
CA VAL A 352 -31.70 4.53 3.68
C VAL A 352 -33.00 3.76 3.48
N ARG A 353 -34.09 4.46 3.17
CA ARG A 353 -35.39 3.84 2.86
C ARG A 353 -35.38 2.97 1.60
N GLU A 354 -34.54 3.32 0.62
CA GLU A 354 -34.38 2.61 -0.64
C GLU A 354 -32.94 2.81 -1.17
N VAL A 355 -32.44 1.87 -1.96
CA VAL A 355 -31.06 1.90 -2.48
C VAL A 355 -30.97 2.89 -3.65
N PRO A 356 -30.19 3.99 -3.55
CA PRO A 356 -29.99 4.91 -4.67
C PRO A 356 -28.97 4.37 -5.68
N THR A 357 -28.80 5.10 -6.78
CA THR A 357 -27.59 4.98 -7.60
C THR A 357 -26.41 5.56 -6.82
N PHE A 358 -25.41 4.73 -6.54
CA PHE A 358 -24.18 5.17 -5.91
C PHE A 358 -23.31 5.95 -6.89
N THR A 359 -22.74 7.06 -6.42
CA THR A 359 -21.99 7.99 -7.27
C THR A 359 -20.56 8.22 -6.81
N TRP A 360 -20.16 7.61 -5.69
CA TRP A 360 -18.84 7.76 -5.11
C TRP A 360 -18.49 6.52 -4.29
N GLY A 361 -17.20 6.24 -4.13
CA GLY A 361 -16.62 5.31 -3.18
C GLY A 361 -15.32 5.90 -2.67
N ALA A 362 -15.19 6.03 -1.36
CA ALA A 362 -14.04 6.69 -0.74
C ALA A 362 -13.14 5.69 -0.01
N ILE A 363 -11.84 5.81 -0.23
CA ILE A 363 -10.82 4.92 0.36
C ILE A 363 -9.81 5.76 1.14
N PHE A 364 -9.55 5.37 2.39
CA PHE A 364 -8.65 6.05 3.31
C PHE A 364 -7.20 5.59 3.10
N ALA A 365 -6.50 6.30 2.20
CA ALA A 365 -5.15 5.97 1.77
C ALA A 365 -4.12 6.06 2.90
N ASP A 366 -4.31 6.97 3.86
CA ASP A 366 -3.45 7.13 5.05
C ASP A 366 -3.48 5.90 5.95
N ARG A 367 -4.68 5.36 6.19
CA ARG A 367 -4.85 4.14 6.99
C ARG A 367 -4.27 2.93 6.29
N GLU A 368 -4.55 2.73 5.00
CA GLU A 368 -3.94 1.61 4.27
C GLU A 368 -2.41 1.72 4.24
N ALA A 369 -1.87 2.92 3.98
CA ALA A 369 -0.44 3.20 4.03
C ALA A 369 0.17 2.92 5.42
N ALA A 370 -0.42 3.42 6.50
CA ALA A 370 0.12 3.24 7.84
C ALA A 370 0.08 1.77 8.29
N ARG A 371 -1.00 1.05 7.96
CA ARG A 371 -1.13 -0.39 8.22
C ARG A 371 -0.10 -1.19 7.42
N PHE A 372 0.04 -0.89 6.13
CA PHE A 372 1.05 -1.47 5.25
C PHE A 372 2.45 -1.30 5.83
N ARG A 373 2.86 -0.04 6.08
CA ARG A 373 4.19 0.30 6.58
C ARG A 373 4.54 -0.47 7.85
N ARG A 374 3.62 -0.48 8.82
CA ARG A 374 3.82 -1.13 10.13
C ARG A 374 3.87 -2.65 10.05
N VAL A 375 2.95 -3.28 9.32
CA VAL A 375 2.87 -4.75 9.24
C VAL A 375 3.96 -5.32 8.35
N VAL A 376 4.22 -4.71 7.20
CA VAL A 376 5.25 -5.17 6.26
C VAL A 376 6.64 -5.05 6.86
N ARG A 377 6.93 -3.99 7.62
CA ARG A 377 8.21 -3.89 8.35
C ARG A 377 8.39 -5.03 9.35
N ALA A 378 7.38 -5.31 10.18
CA ALA A 378 7.45 -6.42 11.12
C ALA A 378 7.57 -7.78 10.42
N ALA A 379 6.93 -7.96 9.26
CA ALA A 379 7.06 -9.17 8.45
C ALA A 379 8.46 -9.31 7.84
N ALA A 380 9.01 -8.24 7.27
CA ALA A 380 10.38 -8.22 6.73
C ALA A 380 11.41 -8.55 7.82
N ASP A 381 11.31 -7.93 9.00
CA ASP A 381 12.18 -8.21 10.15
C ASP A 381 12.05 -9.68 10.61
N THR A 382 10.82 -10.18 10.72
CA THR A 382 10.54 -11.55 11.16
C THR A 382 11.06 -12.59 10.18
N THR A 383 10.97 -12.29 8.88
CA THR A 383 11.40 -13.18 7.79
C THR A 383 12.85 -12.94 7.35
N ARG A 384 13.51 -11.92 7.93
CA ARG A 384 14.85 -11.45 7.56
C ARG A 384 14.98 -11.13 6.07
N LEU A 385 13.89 -10.63 5.48
CA LEU A 385 13.87 -10.20 4.09
C LEU A 385 14.70 -8.92 3.98
N ALA A 386 15.80 -8.99 3.24
CA ALA A 386 16.53 -7.81 2.79
C ALA A 386 15.63 -7.03 1.82
N LEU A 387 15.31 -5.78 2.17
CA LEU A 387 14.42 -4.95 1.37
C LEU A 387 15.23 -4.18 0.31
N PRO A 388 14.75 -4.08 -0.94
CA PRO A 388 15.23 -3.09 -1.88
C PRO A 388 15.22 -1.68 -1.25
N PRO A 389 16.19 -0.78 -1.53
CA PRO A 389 16.24 0.54 -0.91
C PRO A 389 14.99 1.41 -1.14
N ASP A 390 14.34 1.29 -2.30
CA ASP A 390 13.07 1.95 -2.62
C ASP A 390 11.89 1.32 -1.85
N ALA A 391 11.83 0.01 -1.71
CA ALA A 391 10.89 -0.67 -0.83
C ALA A 391 11.07 -0.24 0.64
N ALA A 392 12.31 -0.13 1.13
CA ALA A 392 12.59 0.36 2.49
C ALA A 392 12.12 1.81 2.67
N ARG A 393 12.39 2.68 1.68
CA ARG A 393 11.89 4.07 1.63
C ARG A 393 10.36 4.14 1.68
N LEU A 394 9.66 3.27 0.94
CA LEU A 394 8.19 3.19 0.97
C LEU A 394 7.67 2.91 2.38
N LEU A 395 8.37 2.06 3.13
CA LEU A 395 8.03 1.75 4.52
C LEU A 395 8.35 2.91 5.48
N ASP A 396 9.30 3.78 5.15
CA ASP A 396 9.69 4.94 5.96
C ASP A 396 8.83 6.19 5.72
N ASP A 397 8.30 6.38 4.50
CA ASP A 397 7.61 7.60 4.08
C ASP A 397 6.09 7.40 3.96
N GLN A 398 5.34 7.94 4.93
CA GLN A 398 3.88 7.86 4.98
C GLN A 398 3.22 8.45 3.73
N ARG A 399 3.69 9.61 3.25
CA ARG A 399 3.06 10.29 2.11
C ARG A 399 3.35 9.57 0.80
N LEU A 400 4.56 9.04 0.64
CA LEU A 400 4.88 8.19 -0.51
C LEU A 400 3.98 6.96 -0.53
N ALA A 401 3.78 6.32 0.63
CA ALA A 401 2.88 5.18 0.73
C ALA A 401 1.42 5.57 0.43
N GLU A 402 0.91 6.68 0.97
CA GLU A 402 -0.43 7.21 0.65
C GLU A 402 -0.63 7.36 -0.86
N GLU A 403 0.24 8.11 -1.54
CA GLU A 403 0.11 8.35 -2.98
C GLU A 403 0.29 7.07 -3.80
N THR A 404 1.06 6.11 -3.29
CA THR A 404 1.17 4.76 -3.88
C THR A 404 -0.16 4.00 -3.79
N PHE A 405 -0.82 4.00 -2.63
CA PHE A 405 -2.14 3.39 -2.46
C PHE A 405 -3.19 4.08 -3.32
N VAL A 406 -3.16 5.40 -3.45
CA VAL A 406 -4.09 6.12 -4.35
C VAL A 406 -3.96 5.64 -5.80
N LEU A 407 -2.73 5.42 -6.29
CA LEU A 407 -2.52 4.89 -7.64
C LEU A 407 -2.98 3.43 -7.77
N TRP A 408 -2.70 2.60 -6.77
CA TRP A 408 -3.18 1.22 -6.74
C TRP A 408 -4.71 1.19 -6.80
N ASP A 409 -5.39 1.87 -5.89
CA ASP A 409 -6.85 1.88 -5.77
C ASP A 409 -7.54 2.44 -7.01
N LEU A 410 -6.96 3.47 -7.65
CA LEU A 410 -7.47 4.03 -8.91
C LEU A 410 -7.66 2.93 -9.97
N VAL A 411 -6.68 2.03 -10.09
CA VAL A 411 -6.68 0.94 -11.08
C VAL A 411 -7.46 -0.27 -10.57
N HIS A 412 -7.30 -0.65 -9.29
CA HIS A 412 -7.98 -1.78 -8.67
C HIS A 412 -9.51 -1.62 -8.75
N ASP A 413 -10.06 -0.54 -8.21
CA ASP A 413 -11.51 -0.34 -8.11
C ASP A 413 -12.16 -0.29 -9.49
N ARG A 414 -11.47 0.37 -10.44
CA ARG A 414 -11.90 0.42 -11.83
C ARG A 414 -12.02 -0.97 -12.44
N THR A 415 -11.15 -1.89 -12.03
CA THR A 415 -11.04 -3.23 -12.60
C THR A 415 -12.23 -4.12 -12.24
N HIS A 416 -12.92 -3.88 -11.12
CA HIS A 416 -14.17 -4.58 -10.79
C HIS A 416 -15.27 -4.39 -11.85
N MET A 417 -15.23 -3.28 -12.61
CA MET A 417 -16.24 -2.94 -13.62
C MET A 417 -15.72 -3.04 -15.06
N ARG A 418 -14.55 -3.66 -15.28
CA ARG A 418 -13.86 -3.71 -16.58
C ARG A 418 -13.25 -5.09 -16.86
N GLY A 419 -13.02 -5.36 -18.15
CA GLY A 419 -12.42 -6.60 -18.63
C GLY A 419 -13.43 -7.71 -18.84
N ASP A 420 -12.93 -8.93 -19.09
CA ASP A 420 -13.76 -10.13 -19.14
C ASP A 420 -14.23 -10.47 -17.72
N LEU A 421 -15.44 -10.05 -17.40
CA LEU A 421 -16.09 -10.36 -16.14
C LEU A 421 -16.73 -11.75 -16.21
N PRO A 422 -16.87 -12.47 -15.10
CA PRO A 422 -17.69 -13.67 -15.06
C PRO A 422 -19.08 -13.31 -15.63
N PHE A 423 -19.59 -14.14 -16.57
CA PHE A 423 -20.82 -13.89 -17.36
C PHE A 423 -22.06 -13.43 -16.57
N ASP A 424 -22.04 -13.51 -15.26
CA ASP A 424 -23.09 -13.01 -14.40
C ASP A 424 -22.83 -11.54 -14.02
N PRO A 425 -23.47 -10.57 -14.71
CA PRO A 425 -23.29 -9.13 -14.46
C PRO A 425 -23.78 -8.67 -13.08
N PHE A 426 -24.24 -9.60 -12.23
CA PHE A 426 -24.71 -9.36 -10.87
C PHE A 426 -23.95 -10.17 -9.81
N MET A 427 -22.76 -10.71 -10.12
CA MET A 427 -21.93 -11.49 -9.17
C MET A 427 -21.78 -10.83 -7.80
N ILE A 428 -21.73 -9.50 -7.75
CA ILE A 428 -21.64 -8.69 -6.53
C ILE A 428 -22.83 -8.92 -5.55
N LYS A 429 -24.00 -9.34 -6.05
CA LYS A 429 -25.21 -9.58 -5.24
C LYS A 429 -25.52 -11.05 -4.98
N GLN A 430 -24.66 -11.97 -5.43
CA GLN A 430 -24.90 -13.41 -5.31
C GLN A 430 -24.06 -14.04 -4.22
N ARG A 431 -24.68 -14.95 -3.46
CA ARG A 431 -24.00 -15.76 -2.45
C ARG A 431 -23.12 -16.81 -3.14
N MET A 432 -21.81 -16.61 -3.13
CA MET A 432 -20.83 -17.48 -3.78
C MET A 432 -19.84 -18.07 -2.77
N PRO A 433 -19.18 -19.19 -3.12
CA PRO A 433 -17.99 -19.66 -2.40
C PRO A 433 -16.92 -18.57 -2.25
N PHE A 434 -16.30 -18.47 -1.07
CA PHE A 434 -15.42 -17.34 -0.77
C PHE A 434 -14.15 -17.27 -1.62
N PHE A 435 -13.68 -18.42 -2.12
CA PHE A 435 -12.54 -18.48 -3.04
C PHE A 435 -12.79 -17.78 -4.39
N LEU A 436 -14.05 -17.55 -4.78
CA LEU A 436 -14.36 -16.74 -5.96
C LEU A 436 -14.16 -15.25 -5.67
N TYR A 437 -14.50 -14.78 -4.46
CA TYR A 437 -14.15 -13.41 -4.04
C TYR A 437 -12.64 -13.27 -3.98
N SER A 438 -11.90 -14.29 -3.51
CA SER A 438 -10.43 -14.27 -3.52
C SER A 438 -9.84 -14.08 -4.92
N LEU A 439 -10.39 -14.77 -5.92
CA LEU A 439 -9.93 -14.65 -7.30
C LEU A 439 -10.30 -13.31 -7.91
N GLU A 440 -11.45 -12.73 -7.55
CA GLU A 440 -11.85 -11.41 -8.03
C GLU A 440 -10.93 -10.31 -7.48
N GLU A 441 -10.72 -10.29 -6.16
CA GLU A 441 -9.83 -9.32 -5.52
C GLU A 441 -8.39 -9.46 -6.01
N LEU A 442 -7.91 -10.71 -6.14
CA LEU A 442 -6.59 -10.96 -6.68
C LEU A 442 -6.51 -10.54 -8.15
N ARG A 443 -7.53 -10.79 -8.99
CA ARG A 443 -7.55 -10.31 -10.38
C ARG A 443 -7.41 -8.79 -10.46
N CYS A 444 -8.16 -8.05 -9.65
CA CYS A 444 -8.08 -6.60 -9.61
C CYS A 444 -6.67 -6.12 -9.23
N ASP A 445 -6.07 -6.71 -8.20
CA ASP A 445 -4.70 -6.40 -7.81
C ASP A 445 -3.66 -6.75 -8.85
N LEU A 446 -3.73 -7.94 -9.47
CA LEU A 446 -2.74 -8.32 -10.47
C LEU A 446 -2.92 -7.53 -11.78
N THR A 447 -4.12 -7.01 -12.05
CA THR A 447 -4.35 -6.03 -13.12
C THR A 447 -3.69 -4.70 -12.79
N ALA A 448 -3.83 -4.22 -11.54
CA ALA A 448 -3.13 -3.02 -11.06
C ALA A 448 -1.60 -3.21 -11.08
N PHE A 449 -1.10 -4.38 -10.69
CA PHE A 449 0.31 -4.74 -10.75
C PHE A 449 0.82 -4.69 -12.20
N ARG A 450 0.12 -5.33 -13.16
CA ARG A 450 0.49 -5.29 -14.57
C ARG A 450 0.47 -3.87 -15.13
N ALA A 451 -0.50 -3.04 -14.72
CA ALA A 451 -0.55 -1.63 -15.09
C ALA A 451 0.66 -0.87 -14.52
N ALA A 452 1.04 -1.14 -13.26
CA ALA A 452 2.20 -0.55 -12.63
C ALA A 452 3.52 -0.93 -13.33
N VAL A 453 3.69 -2.17 -13.78
CA VAL A 453 4.85 -2.57 -14.61
C VAL A 453 4.92 -1.72 -15.88
N ARG A 454 3.80 -1.53 -16.58
CA ARG A 454 3.76 -0.67 -17.79
C ARG A 454 4.06 0.80 -17.47
N LEU A 455 3.48 1.32 -16.39
CA LEU A 455 3.65 2.72 -16.01
C LEU A 455 5.09 3.02 -15.57
N GLU A 456 5.81 2.04 -15.04
CA GLU A 456 7.24 2.16 -14.75
C GLU A 456 8.05 2.39 -16.03
N ASP A 457 7.78 1.62 -17.10
CA ASP A 457 8.40 1.81 -18.42
C ASP A 457 8.03 3.17 -19.05
N GLU A 458 6.85 3.71 -18.72
CA GLU A 458 6.38 5.05 -19.12
C GLU A 458 6.99 6.17 -18.27
N GLY A 459 7.74 5.85 -17.21
CA GLY A 459 8.42 6.81 -16.33
C GLY A 459 7.53 7.43 -15.26
N VAL A 460 6.46 6.74 -14.82
CA VAL A 460 5.66 7.16 -13.66
C VAL A 460 6.39 6.77 -12.38
N PRO A 461 6.85 7.74 -11.57
CA PRO A 461 7.72 7.44 -10.42
C PRO A 461 7.11 6.52 -9.36
N HIS A 462 5.78 6.61 -9.13
CA HIS A 462 5.07 5.78 -8.15
C HIS A 462 4.92 4.31 -8.56
N ALA A 463 5.16 3.97 -9.83
CA ALA A 463 4.75 2.70 -10.41
C ALA A 463 5.44 1.48 -9.78
N ARG A 464 6.77 1.52 -9.59
CA ARG A 464 7.48 0.44 -8.89
C ARG A 464 7.03 0.30 -7.43
N TYR A 465 6.69 1.40 -6.77
CA TYR A 465 6.15 1.38 -5.41
C TYR A 465 4.80 0.66 -5.34
N VAL A 466 3.94 0.82 -6.36
CA VAL A 466 2.67 0.09 -6.45
C VAL A 466 2.91 -1.42 -6.57
N GLN A 467 3.93 -1.84 -7.34
CA GLN A 467 4.30 -3.25 -7.43
C GLN A 467 4.69 -3.83 -6.06
N TYR A 468 5.52 -3.10 -5.29
CA TYR A 468 5.85 -3.51 -3.92
C TYR A 468 4.65 -3.51 -2.98
N ALA A 469 3.78 -2.49 -3.07
CA ALA A 469 2.61 -2.38 -2.20
C ALA A 469 1.69 -3.60 -2.36
N ILE A 470 1.31 -3.91 -3.61
CA ILE A 470 0.49 -5.08 -3.95
C ILE A 470 1.16 -6.37 -3.49
N LEU A 471 2.44 -6.54 -3.83
CA LEU A 471 3.19 -7.74 -3.50
C LEU A 471 3.22 -7.95 -1.98
N PHE A 472 3.68 -6.96 -1.22
CA PHE A 472 3.86 -7.12 0.22
C PHE A 472 2.55 -7.24 0.99
N ASP A 473 1.47 -6.58 0.57
CA ASP A 473 0.18 -6.78 1.22
C ASP A 473 -0.38 -8.17 1.00
N ARG A 474 -0.34 -8.65 -0.25
CA ARG A 474 -0.77 -10.01 -0.58
C ARG A 474 0.13 -11.04 0.10
N LEU A 475 1.45 -10.82 0.17
CA LEU A 475 2.36 -11.77 0.80
C LEU A 475 2.34 -11.73 2.33
N PHE A 476 2.18 -10.56 2.96
CA PHE A 476 2.43 -10.41 4.40
C PHE A 476 1.25 -9.91 5.22
N ARG A 477 0.48 -8.91 4.77
CA ARG A 477 -0.57 -8.29 5.60
C ARG A 477 -1.90 -9.04 5.50
N PHE A 478 -2.40 -9.29 4.30
CA PHE A 478 -3.73 -9.90 4.12
C PHE A 478 -3.84 -11.32 4.71
N PRO A 479 -2.86 -12.24 4.53
CA PRO A 479 -2.96 -13.59 5.08
C PRO A 479 -3.02 -13.69 6.61
N VAL A 480 -2.57 -12.65 7.32
CA VAL A 480 -2.48 -12.62 8.78
C VAL A 480 -3.44 -11.64 9.43
N THR A 481 -4.24 -10.91 8.64
CA THR A 481 -5.21 -9.93 9.12
C THR A 481 -6.60 -10.56 9.24
N GLY A 482 -7.31 -10.27 10.33
CA GLY A 482 -8.69 -10.71 10.54
C GLY A 482 -8.82 -12.17 10.98
N THR A 483 -10.03 -12.72 10.88
CA THR A 483 -10.31 -14.11 11.27
C THR A 483 -9.97 -15.08 10.13
N ARG A 484 -9.84 -16.38 10.42
CA ARG A 484 -9.68 -17.43 9.39
C ARG A 484 -10.99 -17.83 8.71
N VAL A 485 -12.14 -17.33 9.18
CA VAL A 485 -13.46 -17.72 8.68
C VAL A 485 -13.70 -17.05 7.33
N ARG A 486 -13.57 -17.82 6.24
CA ARG A 486 -13.87 -17.42 4.86
C ARG A 486 -13.14 -16.14 4.44
N ASN A 487 -11.90 -15.99 4.91
CA ASN A 487 -11.05 -14.83 4.64
C ASN A 487 -10.56 -14.89 3.19
N TYR A 488 -11.27 -14.18 2.31
CA TYR A 488 -10.99 -14.21 0.89
C TYR A 488 -9.69 -13.48 0.52
N ASP A 489 -9.37 -12.37 1.18
CA ASP A 489 -8.12 -11.64 0.95
C ASP A 489 -6.90 -12.45 1.36
N GLY A 490 -6.99 -13.11 2.53
CA GLY A 490 -5.94 -14.00 3.01
C GLY A 490 -5.69 -15.19 2.07
N LEU A 491 -6.73 -15.77 1.48
CA LEU A 491 -6.58 -16.81 0.46
C LEU A 491 -5.92 -16.29 -0.82
N GLY A 492 -6.30 -15.10 -1.31
CA GLY A 492 -5.64 -14.48 -2.46
C GLY A 492 -4.14 -14.29 -2.23
N GLY A 493 -3.76 -13.86 -1.03
CA GLY A 493 -2.37 -13.73 -0.62
C GLY A 493 -1.60 -15.06 -0.55
N GLN A 494 -2.22 -16.10 0.03
CA GLN A 494 -1.65 -17.46 0.05
C GLN A 494 -1.43 -18.02 -1.35
N LEU A 495 -2.37 -17.76 -2.26
CA LEU A 495 -2.28 -18.16 -3.66
C LEU A 495 -1.08 -17.52 -4.34
N LEU A 496 -0.90 -16.21 -4.21
CA LEU A 496 0.25 -15.49 -4.78
C LEU A 496 1.58 -15.98 -4.18
N PHE A 497 1.66 -16.13 -2.85
CA PHE A 497 2.87 -16.62 -2.18
C PHE A 497 3.27 -18.01 -2.66
N ALA A 498 2.31 -18.95 -2.67
CA ALA A 498 2.57 -20.32 -3.10
C ALA A 498 2.93 -20.38 -4.59
N TRP A 499 2.32 -19.53 -5.43
CA TRP A 499 2.65 -19.41 -6.84
C TRP A 499 4.10 -18.97 -7.05
N LEU A 500 4.53 -17.87 -6.43
CA LEU A 500 5.90 -17.37 -6.54
C LEU A 500 6.93 -18.38 -6.00
N HIS A 501 6.58 -19.10 -4.94
CA HIS A 501 7.43 -20.17 -4.40
C HIS A 501 7.57 -21.36 -5.36
N GLN A 502 6.46 -21.82 -5.94
CA GLN A 502 6.46 -22.94 -6.89
C GLN A 502 7.19 -22.62 -8.21
N HIS A 503 7.29 -21.33 -8.55
CA HIS A 503 8.02 -20.84 -9.72
C HIS A 503 9.45 -20.39 -9.41
N HIS A 504 9.97 -20.66 -8.21
CA HIS A 504 11.34 -20.32 -7.80
C HIS A 504 11.66 -18.82 -7.87
N VAL A 505 10.67 -17.96 -7.62
CA VAL A 505 10.85 -16.50 -7.48
C VAL A 505 10.94 -16.08 -6.01
N LEU A 506 10.26 -16.83 -5.14
CA LEU A 506 10.30 -16.64 -3.70
C LEU A 506 10.91 -17.90 -3.05
N HIS A 507 11.88 -17.71 -2.15
CA HIS A 507 12.57 -18.81 -1.48
C HIS A 507 12.54 -18.65 0.04
N TRP A 508 12.39 -19.77 0.73
CA TRP A 508 12.58 -19.87 2.18
C TRP A 508 13.73 -20.84 2.47
N THR A 509 14.91 -20.29 2.75
CA THR A 509 16.15 -21.06 2.95
C THR A 509 16.87 -20.51 4.19
N ASP A 510 17.42 -21.39 5.03
CA ASP A 510 18.15 -21.01 6.24
C ASP A 510 17.39 -20.04 7.17
N SER A 511 16.06 -20.22 7.26
CA SER A 511 15.15 -19.34 8.01
C SER A 511 15.16 -17.88 7.55
N ARG A 512 15.39 -17.67 6.25
CA ARG A 512 15.33 -16.37 5.60
C ARG A 512 14.46 -16.46 4.36
N LEU A 513 13.66 -15.41 4.15
CA LEU A 513 12.94 -15.18 2.91
C LEU A 513 13.82 -14.39 1.92
N THR A 514 13.92 -14.86 0.68
CA THR A 514 14.57 -14.12 -0.42
C THR A 514 13.65 -14.09 -1.63
N ILE A 515 13.73 -13.01 -2.41
CA ILE A 515 12.90 -12.78 -3.61
C ILE A 515 13.83 -12.47 -4.78
N ASP A 516 13.64 -13.16 -5.90
CA ASP A 516 14.30 -12.84 -7.18
C ASP A 516 13.53 -11.71 -7.87
N TRP A 517 13.85 -10.46 -7.50
CA TRP A 517 13.13 -9.26 -7.93
C TRP A 517 12.95 -9.14 -9.45
N PRO A 518 13.99 -9.34 -10.30
CA PRO A 518 13.82 -9.34 -11.76
C PRO A 518 12.76 -10.32 -12.29
N GLN A 519 12.51 -11.45 -11.60
CA GLN A 519 11.55 -12.46 -12.03
C GLN A 519 10.13 -12.22 -11.50
N VAL A 520 9.96 -11.28 -10.55
CA VAL A 520 8.64 -11.00 -9.95
C VAL A 520 7.62 -10.57 -11.00
N PRO A 521 7.90 -9.61 -11.91
CA PRO A 521 6.87 -9.15 -12.84
C PRO A 521 6.29 -10.26 -13.71
N ASP A 522 7.15 -11.06 -14.33
CA ASP A 522 6.74 -12.15 -15.22
C ASP A 522 5.94 -13.21 -14.47
N ALA A 523 6.38 -13.62 -13.27
CA ALA A 523 5.67 -14.62 -12.48
C ALA A 523 4.31 -14.13 -11.99
N VAL A 524 4.20 -12.86 -11.57
CA VAL A 524 2.93 -12.26 -11.14
C VAL A 524 1.97 -12.13 -12.32
N ILE A 525 2.44 -11.64 -13.47
CA ILE A 525 1.64 -11.48 -14.68
C ILE A 525 1.15 -12.84 -15.19
N ALA A 526 1.98 -13.89 -15.11
CA ALA A 526 1.57 -15.25 -15.48
C ALA A 526 0.40 -15.77 -14.63
N LEU A 527 0.36 -15.47 -13.32
CA LEU A 527 -0.80 -15.80 -12.48
C LEU A 527 -2.04 -15.00 -12.88
N ALA A 528 -1.86 -13.71 -13.17
CA ALA A 528 -2.95 -12.84 -13.64
C ALA A 528 -3.61 -13.42 -14.90
N GLU A 529 -2.79 -13.87 -15.87
CA GLU A 529 -3.27 -14.50 -17.10
C GLU A 529 -4.05 -15.80 -16.86
N GLN A 530 -3.68 -16.61 -15.86
CA GLN A 530 -4.45 -17.81 -15.49
C GLN A 530 -5.86 -17.45 -14.99
N ILE A 531 -5.97 -16.39 -14.17
CA ILE A 531 -7.24 -15.93 -13.62
C ILE A 531 -8.09 -15.27 -14.71
N GLU A 532 -7.49 -14.45 -15.57
CA GLU A 532 -8.16 -13.85 -16.72
C GLU A 532 -8.67 -14.93 -17.68
N GLN A 533 -7.86 -15.96 -17.96
CA GLN A 533 -8.28 -17.07 -18.80
C GLN A 533 -9.41 -17.90 -18.17
N LEU A 534 -9.43 -18.04 -16.84
CA LEU A 534 -10.55 -18.65 -16.13
C LEU A 534 -11.84 -17.86 -16.38
N TYR A 535 -11.76 -16.52 -16.33
CA TYR A 535 -12.88 -15.59 -16.45
C TYR A 535 -13.37 -15.42 -17.88
N TRP A 536 -12.47 -15.31 -18.85
CA TRP A 536 -12.78 -15.27 -20.27
C TRP A 536 -13.59 -16.51 -20.69
N ARG A 537 -13.19 -17.70 -20.22
CA ARG A 537 -13.94 -18.96 -20.43
C ARG A 537 -15.24 -19.05 -19.62
N SER A 538 -15.66 -18.01 -18.88
CA SER A 538 -16.95 -18.04 -18.20
C SER A 538 -18.13 -17.90 -19.17
N ILE A 539 -17.92 -17.31 -20.35
CA ILE A 539 -18.97 -17.03 -21.34
C ILE A 539 -19.60 -18.29 -21.94
N ASP A 540 -18.83 -19.36 -22.06
CA ASP A 540 -19.24 -20.65 -22.63
C ASP A 540 -19.36 -21.76 -21.56
N ARG A 541 -19.10 -21.45 -20.28
CA ARG A 541 -19.21 -22.40 -19.16
C ARG A 541 -20.50 -22.22 -18.36
N PRO A 542 -21.23 -23.30 -18.06
CA PRO A 542 -22.26 -23.29 -17.02
C PRO A 542 -21.66 -22.89 -15.66
N LYS A 543 -22.44 -22.17 -14.84
CA LYS A 543 -22.03 -21.67 -13.51
C LYS A 543 -21.33 -22.73 -12.65
N THR A 544 -21.92 -23.91 -12.51
CA THR A 544 -21.33 -25.03 -11.74
C THR A 544 -19.97 -25.46 -12.28
N ALA A 545 -19.84 -25.61 -13.60
CA ALA A 545 -18.56 -25.98 -14.23
C ALA A 545 -17.50 -24.88 -14.05
N HIS A 546 -17.91 -23.61 -14.10
CA HIS A 546 -17.02 -22.48 -13.82
C HIS A 546 -16.53 -22.48 -12.37
N TRP A 547 -17.41 -22.70 -11.39
CA TRP A 547 -17.04 -22.76 -9.97
C TRP A 547 -16.08 -23.93 -9.68
N LEU A 548 -16.29 -25.09 -10.30
CA LEU A 548 -15.37 -26.23 -10.21
C LEU A 548 -14.00 -25.90 -10.82
N ALA A 549 -13.96 -25.22 -11.96
CA ALA A 549 -12.72 -24.78 -12.59
C ALA A 549 -11.96 -23.75 -11.74
N ALA A 550 -12.69 -22.82 -11.11
CA ALA A 550 -12.12 -21.85 -10.18
C ALA A 550 -11.52 -22.54 -8.95
N TYR A 551 -12.24 -23.50 -8.35
CA TYR A 551 -11.72 -24.31 -7.26
C TYR A 551 -10.47 -25.09 -7.68
N ALA A 552 -10.46 -25.69 -8.87
CA ALA A 552 -9.30 -26.42 -9.40
C ALA A 552 -8.08 -25.51 -9.60
N LEU A 553 -8.26 -24.26 -10.03
CA LEU A 553 -7.18 -23.28 -10.13
C LEU A 553 -6.57 -23.00 -8.75
N VAL A 554 -7.41 -22.68 -7.75
CA VAL A 554 -6.93 -22.36 -6.39
C VAL A 554 -6.26 -23.59 -5.75
N SER A 555 -6.93 -24.74 -5.81
CA SER A 555 -6.45 -25.99 -5.18
C SER A 555 -5.23 -26.61 -5.88
N GLY A 556 -4.97 -26.25 -7.14
CA GLY A 556 -3.73 -26.60 -7.84
C GLY A 556 -2.49 -25.96 -7.24
N THR A 557 -2.64 -24.82 -6.56
CA THR A 557 -1.53 -24.05 -5.97
C THR A 557 -1.56 -24.11 -4.44
N VAL A 558 -2.73 -23.95 -3.82
CA VAL A 558 -2.93 -23.93 -2.35
C VAL A 558 -3.63 -25.21 -1.91
N THR A 559 -3.06 -25.94 -0.95
CA THR A 559 -3.65 -27.20 -0.48
C THR A 559 -4.98 -26.95 0.25
N PRO A 560 -6.09 -27.57 -0.18
CA PRO A 560 -7.37 -27.44 0.52
C PRO A 560 -7.39 -28.22 1.83
N HIS A 561 -8.35 -27.89 2.70
CA HIS A 561 -8.54 -28.58 3.97
C HIS A 561 -8.79 -30.09 3.74
N PRO A 562 -8.17 -31.01 4.52
CA PRO A 562 -8.32 -32.45 4.31
C PRO A 562 -9.77 -32.96 4.36
N ALA A 563 -10.63 -32.28 5.12
CA ALA A 563 -12.05 -32.58 5.23
C ALA A 563 -12.94 -31.96 4.14
N SER A 564 -12.37 -31.23 3.17
CA SER A 564 -13.12 -30.54 2.11
C SER A 564 -13.99 -31.49 1.27
N ALA A 565 -15.28 -31.19 1.17
CA ALA A 565 -16.19 -31.85 0.23
C ALA A 565 -15.88 -31.47 -1.22
N TRP A 566 -15.42 -30.23 -1.45
CA TRP A 566 -15.01 -29.74 -2.77
C TRP A 566 -13.81 -30.52 -3.31
N ALA A 567 -12.75 -30.70 -2.51
CA ALA A 567 -11.55 -31.44 -2.90
C ALA A 567 -11.83 -32.91 -3.21
N ARG A 568 -12.81 -33.53 -2.54
CA ARG A 568 -13.24 -34.91 -2.81
C ARG A 568 -14.21 -35.03 -3.99
N GLY A 569 -14.80 -33.92 -4.45
CA GLY A 569 -15.87 -33.93 -5.45
C GLY A 569 -17.23 -34.39 -4.90
N ASP A 570 -17.40 -34.43 -3.58
CA ASP A 570 -18.62 -34.84 -2.87
C ASP A 570 -19.65 -33.68 -2.83
N LEU A 571 -19.97 -33.12 -4.00
CA LEU A 571 -20.82 -31.94 -4.13
C LEU A 571 -22.22 -32.31 -4.63
N PRO A 572 -23.28 -31.60 -4.20
CA PRO A 572 -24.64 -31.84 -4.68
C PRO A 572 -24.84 -31.26 -6.09
N LEU A 573 -24.26 -31.93 -7.11
CA LEU A 573 -24.19 -31.43 -8.49
C LEU A 573 -25.56 -31.21 -9.15
N ASP A 574 -26.57 -31.99 -8.73
CA ASP A 574 -27.95 -31.89 -9.21
C ASP A 574 -28.82 -30.92 -8.38
N GLY A 575 -28.24 -30.29 -7.35
CA GLY A 575 -28.92 -29.39 -6.41
C GLY A 575 -28.80 -27.90 -6.77
N PRO A 576 -29.50 -27.01 -6.04
CA PRO A 576 -29.38 -25.57 -6.26
C PRO A 576 -27.97 -25.07 -5.88
N PRO A 577 -27.46 -23.98 -6.50
CA PRO A 577 -26.12 -23.42 -6.23
C PRO A 577 -25.82 -23.14 -4.75
N LYS A 578 -26.86 -22.84 -3.95
CA LYS A 578 -26.73 -22.65 -2.50
C LYS A 578 -26.05 -23.84 -1.81
N GLY A 579 -26.34 -25.07 -2.24
CA GLY A 579 -25.74 -26.28 -1.67
C GLY A 579 -24.22 -26.36 -1.85
N PHE A 580 -23.70 -25.76 -2.92
CA PHE A 580 -22.26 -25.66 -3.17
C PHE A 580 -21.62 -24.69 -2.18
N THR A 581 -22.22 -23.51 -2.00
CA THR A 581 -21.73 -22.51 -1.04
C THR A 581 -21.81 -22.98 0.41
N ASP A 582 -22.84 -23.78 0.75
CA ASP A 582 -22.99 -24.38 2.08
C ASP A 582 -21.97 -25.51 2.33
N ALA A 583 -21.45 -26.17 1.27
CA ALA A 583 -20.45 -27.23 1.38
C ALA A 583 -19.01 -26.72 1.55
N VAL A 584 -18.77 -25.42 1.34
CA VAL A 584 -17.45 -24.79 1.58
C VAL A 584 -17.23 -24.68 3.08
N LEU A 585 -16.10 -25.18 3.57
CA LEU A 585 -15.73 -25.03 4.98
C LEU A 585 -15.43 -23.56 5.30
N ASP A 586 -15.61 -23.19 6.56
CA ASP A 586 -15.22 -21.85 7.03
C ASP A 586 -13.72 -21.62 6.85
N ASP A 587 -12.89 -22.66 6.94
CA ASP A 587 -11.46 -22.63 6.66
C ASP A 587 -11.10 -23.66 5.57
N GLU A 588 -11.69 -23.48 4.39
CA GLU A 588 -11.53 -24.37 3.23
C GLU A 588 -10.07 -24.47 2.74
N PHE A 589 -9.28 -23.41 2.93
CA PHE A 589 -7.88 -23.34 2.53
C PHE A 589 -7.04 -22.86 3.74
N PRO A 590 -6.64 -23.80 4.63
CA PRO A 590 -5.97 -23.46 5.87
C PRO A 590 -4.61 -22.82 5.61
N LEU A 591 -4.19 -21.96 6.54
CA LEU A 591 -2.86 -21.35 6.52
C LEU A 591 -1.75 -22.41 6.38
N SER A 592 -0.78 -22.13 5.52
CA SER A 592 0.46 -22.91 5.46
C SER A 592 1.25 -22.79 6.77
N MET A 593 2.18 -23.72 7.01
CA MET A 593 3.06 -23.67 8.20
C MET A 593 3.81 -22.33 8.32
N PHE A 594 4.18 -21.73 7.19
CA PHE A 594 4.81 -20.41 7.14
C PHE A 594 3.87 -19.34 7.72
N TYR A 595 2.62 -19.28 7.24
CA TYR A 595 1.65 -18.28 7.69
C TYR A 595 1.18 -18.51 9.13
N GLU A 596 1.07 -19.75 9.59
CA GLU A 596 0.80 -20.03 11.00
C GLU A 596 1.92 -19.54 11.93
N ALA A 597 3.18 -19.64 11.49
CA ALA A 597 4.31 -19.10 12.23
C ALA A 597 4.34 -17.57 12.18
N LEU A 598 4.17 -16.98 10.99
CA LEU A 598 4.18 -15.53 10.80
C LEU A 598 3.06 -14.86 11.59
N SER A 599 1.80 -15.33 11.46
CA SER A 599 0.64 -14.78 12.17
C SER A 599 0.85 -14.77 13.70
N ARG A 600 1.46 -15.83 14.27
CA ARG A 600 1.80 -15.86 15.70
C ARG A 600 2.89 -14.87 16.09
N LYS A 601 3.83 -14.56 15.18
CA LYS A 601 4.96 -13.67 15.44
C LYS A 601 4.58 -12.20 15.36
N ILE A 602 3.71 -11.83 14.42
CA ILE A 602 3.35 -10.43 14.16
C ILE A 602 1.91 -10.09 14.53
N GLY A 603 1.15 -11.02 15.13
CA GLY A 603 -0.25 -10.82 15.50
C GLY A 603 -0.49 -9.59 16.40
N ASP A 604 0.39 -9.33 17.37
CA ASP A 604 0.30 -8.14 18.22
C ASP A 604 0.55 -6.84 17.43
N VAL A 605 1.43 -6.87 16.42
CA VAL A 605 1.66 -5.74 15.51
C VAL A 605 0.40 -5.47 14.70
N VAL A 606 -0.20 -6.50 14.11
CA VAL A 606 -1.45 -6.39 13.33
C VAL A 606 -2.59 -5.87 14.22
N ALA A 607 -2.74 -6.36 15.44
CA ALA A 607 -3.74 -5.86 16.37
C ALA A 607 -3.52 -4.38 16.73
N SER A 608 -2.25 -3.94 16.82
CA SER A 608 -1.90 -2.55 17.13
C SER A 608 -2.24 -1.54 16.02
N THR A 609 -2.64 -2.00 14.83
CA THR A 609 -2.97 -1.09 13.71
C THR A 609 -4.41 -0.61 13.70
N SER A 610 -5.25 -1.04 14.66
CA SER A 610 -6.62 -0.52 14.76
C SER A 610 -6.60 1.01 14.91
N GLY A 611 -7.37 1.72 14.08
CA GLY A 611 -7.47 3.17 14.13
C GLY A 611 -6.26 3.96 13.61
N ILE A 612 -5.17 3.29 13.20
CA ILE A 612 -3.94 3.97 12.76
C ILE A 612 -4.16 4.82 11.50
N THR A 613 -3.43 5.93 11.39
CA THR A 613 -3.47 6.86 10.25
C THR A 613 -2.09 7.35 9.81
N ALA A 614 -1.00 7.06 10.54
CA ALA A 614 0.37 7.43 10.16
C ALA A 614 1.43 6.51 10.79
#